data_AF-A0A257JL45-F1
#
_entry.id   AF-A0A257JL45-F1
#
_cell.length_a   1.000
_cell.length_b   1.000
_cell.length_c   1.000
_cell.angle_alpha   90.00
_cell.angle_beta   90.00
_cell.angle_gamma   90.00
#
_symmetry.space_group_name_H-M   'P 1'
#
loop_
_entity.id
_entity.type
_entity.pdbx_description
1 polymer ?
#
loop_
_entity_poly.entity_id
_entity_poly.type
_entity_poly.pdbx_seq_one_letter_code
_entity_poly.pdbx_strand_id
1 'polypeptide(L)'
;MRPHALALLLAASTIALPGAALAQSTTATTPAPAPAPAPAAFTLAPLPYAYEALEPVIDAETMRIHHSKHHQTYVDNLNKAVAENAALAGMKLEDLVANAGTLSPAIRNNAGGHWNHTFFWQTMAPDGKLKVTSTPNQDNPLMDVAETKGTPVLGNDVWEHAYYLKHQNRRADYLDGWWQVVDWGKVSERYAAATAAR
;
A
#
# COMPACT_ATOMS: atom_id res chain seq x y z
N MET A 1 64.62 -1.50 -41.19
CA MET A 1 65.83 -1.06 -40.45
C MET A 1 65.44 0.04 -39.47
N ARG A 2 65.99 0.01 -38.25
CA ARG A 2 66.09 1.09 -37.23
C ARG A 2 64.77 1.65 -36.62
N PRO A 3 64.78 2.00 -35.31
CA PRO A 3 63.67 2.64 -34.62
C PRO A 3 63.74 4.17 -34.71
N HIS A 4 62.65 4.86 -34.37
CA HIS A 4 62.65 6.30 -34.11
C HIS A 4 62.32 6.59 -32.64
N ALA A 5 63.26 7.26 -31.98
CA ALA A 5 63.09 7.89 -30.69
C ALA A 5 63.11 9.41 -30.89
N LEU A 6 62.21 10.14 -30.23
CA LEU A 6 62.18 11.60 -30.14
C LEU A 6 61.14 12.00 -29.08
N ALA A 7 61.29 13.04 -28.26
CA ALA A 7 62.46 13.58 -27.56
C ALA A 7 61.95 14.30 -26.29
N LEU A 8 62.80 14.54 -25.31
CA LEU A 8 62.47 15.19 -24.03
C LEU A 8 63.10 16.59 -23.95
N LEU A 9 62.54 17.48 -23.10
CA LEU A 9 62.93 18.89 -22.85
C LEU A 9 62.64 19.85 -24.02
N LEU A 10 62.38 21.16 -23.81
CA LEU A 10 62.73 22.03 -22.67
C LEU A 10 61.61 23.06 -22.33
N ALA A 11 61.72 23.66 -21.15
CA ALA A 11 60.78 24.60 -20.54
C ALA A 11 60.79 26.03 -21.12
N ALA A 12 59.76 26.81 -20.77
CA ALA A 12 59.87 28.24 -20.50
C ALA A 12 58.83 28.67 -19.46
N SER A 13 59.29 29.05 -18.26
CA SER A 13 58.43 29.66 -17.23
C SER A 13 58.36 31.18 -17.47
N THR A 14 57.16 31.71 -17.68
CA THR A 14 56.92 33.17 -17.65
C THR A 14 56.12 33.54 -16.40
N ILE A 15 56.68 34.44 -15.59
CA ILE A 15 56.01 35.02 -14.43
C ILE A 15 55.06 36.11 -14.94
N ALA A 16 53.75 35.94 -14.71
CA ALA A 16 52.75 36.97 -14.91
C ALA A 16 52.31 37.55 -13.56
N LEU A 17 52.26 38.88 -13.44
CA LEU A 17 51.80 39.56 -12.23
C LEU A 17 50.29 39.39 -12.03
N PRO A 18 49.78 39.41 -10.77
CA PRO A 18 48.35 39.37 -10.51
C PRO A 18 47.67 40.68 -10.93
N GLY A 19 46.93 40.63 -12.05
CA GLY A 19 45.96 41.67 -12.39
C GLY A 19 44.77 41.61 -11.43
N ALA A 20 44.37 42.77 -10.89
CA ALA A 20 43.22 42.85 -9.97
C ALA A 20 41.91 42.55 -10.73
N ALA A 21 41.32 41.38 -10.47
CA ALA A 21 40.01 41.02 -10.98
C ALA A 21 38.91 41.71 -10.16
N LEU A 22 38.13 42.59 -10.80
CA LEU A 22 36.88 43.12 -10.24
C LEU A 22 35.88 41.98 -10.08
N ALA A 23 35.55 41.62 -8.84
CA ALA A 23 34.55 40.61 -8.53
C ALA A 23 33.14 41.10 -8.93
N GLN A 24 32.66 40.67 -10.09
CA GLN A 24 31.25 40.83 -10.44
C GLN A 24 30.42 39.91 -9.55
N SER A 25 29.63 40.49 -8.66
CA SER A 25 28.76 39.76 -7.74
C SER A 25 27.55 39.20 -8.51
N THR A 26 27.65 37.94 -8.96
CA THR A 26 26.50 37.21 -9.48
C THR A 26 25.62 36.76 -8.32
N THR A 27 24.48 37.43 -8.12
CA THR A 27 23.45 36.94 -7.19
C THR A 27 22.84 35.67 -7.74
N ALA A 28 23.32 34.52 -7.27
CA ALA A 28 22.72 33.23 -7.55
C ALA A 28 21.34 33.16 -6.88
N THR A 29 20.28 33.40 -7.66
CA THR A 29 18.90 33.17 -7.21
C THR A 29 18.70 31.66 -7.07
N THR A 30 18.80 31.16 -5.85
CA THR A 30 18.39 29.79 -5.50
C THR A 30 16.92 29.61 -5.90
N PRO A 31 16.55 28.59 -6.68
CA PRO A 31 15.15 28.26 -6.90
C PRO A 31 14.46 28.03 -5.55
N ALA A 32 13.26 28.59 -5.36
CA ALA A 32 12.49 28.30 -4.17
C ALA A 32 12.27 26.78 -4.06
N PRO A 33 12.36 26.19 -2.84
CA PRO A 33 12.09 24.77 -2.67
C PRO A 33 10.69 24.47 -3.20
N ALA A 34 10.54 23.35 -3.92
CA ALA A 34 9.23 22.88 -4.35
C ALA A 34 8.32 22.77 -3.11
N PRO A 35 7.02 23.14 -3.22
CA PRO A 35 6.11 23.02 -2.10
C PRO A 35 6.12 21.59 -1.58
N ALA A 36 6.16 21.44 -0.25
CA ALA A 36 6.10 20.13 0.38
C ALA A 36 4.85 19.38 -0.14
N PRO A 37 4.96 18.07 -0.44
CA PRO A 37 3.81 17.30 -0.89
C PRO A 37 2.69 17.42 0.16
N ALA A 38 1.46 17.60 -0.32
CA ALA A 38 0.30 17.65 0.54
C ALA A 38 0.24 16.40 1.43
N PRO A 39 -0.21 16.50 2.69
CA PRO A 39 -0.31 15.34 3.58
C PRO A 39 -1.17 14.26 2.91
N ALA A 40 -0.72 13.00 3.01
CA ALA A 40 -1.41 11.86 2.41
C ALA A 40 -2.86 11.78 2.91
N ALA A 41 -3.80 11.69 1.97
CA ALA A 41 -5.24 11.65 2.28
C ALA A 41 -5.65 10.33 2.96
N PHE A 42 -4.94 9.24 2.66
CA PHE A 42 -5.11 7.92 3.26
C PHE A 42 -3.82 7.47 3.95
N THR A 43 -3.95 6.75 5.05
CA THR A 43 -2.82 6.27 5.86
C THR A 43 -2.97 4.79 6.18
N LEU A 44 -1.86 4.06 6.22
CA LEU A 44 -1.83 2.71 6.77
C LEU A 44 -1.99 2.80 8.29
N ALA A 45 -3.14 2.38 8.82
CA ALA A 45 -3.36 2.24 10.25
C ALA A 45 -2.45 1.13 10.81
N PRO A 46 -1.87 1.27 12.02
CA PRO A 46 -1.11 0.19 12.63
C PRO A 46 -2.00 -1.02 12.92
N LEU A 47 -1.42 -2.22 12.89
CA LEU A 47 -2.10 -3.42 13.38
C LEU A 47 -2.49 -3.26 14.86
N PRO A 48 -3.65 -3.76 15.30
CA PRO A 48 -4.07 -3.72 16.70
C PRO A 48 -3.35 -4.76 17.60
N TYR A 49 -2.41 -5.51 17.05
CA TYR A 49 -1.61 -6.56 17.70
C TYR A 49 -0.22 -6.68 17.02
N ALA A 50 0.72 -7.37 17.67
CA ALA A 50 2.07 -7.59 17.12
C ALA A 50 2.08 -8.59 15.94
N TYR A 51 3.09 -8.56 15.06
CA TYR A 51 3.10 -9.38 13.85
C TYR A 51 3.09 -10.89 14.16
N GLU A 52 3.74 -11.29 15.25
CA GLU A 52 3.82 -12.65 15.78
C GLU A 52 2.59 -13.08 16.58
N ALA A 53 1.64 -12.18 16.87
CA ALA A 53 0.49 -12.48 17.73
C ALA A 53 -0.48 -13.52 17.14
N LEU A 54 -0.35 -13.83 15.85
CA LEU A 54 -1.15 -14.82 15.13
C LEU A 54 -0.40 -16.14 14.89
N GLU A 55 0.77 -16.33 15.49
CA GLU A 55 1.47 -17.62 15.47
C GLU A 55 0.78 -18.68 16.37
N PRO A 56 0.86 -19.98 16.05
CA PRO A 56 1.62 -20.60 14.95
C PRO A 56 0.84 -20.68 13.63
N VAL A 57 -0.22 -19.89 13.46
CA VAL A 57 -1.20 -20.05 12.37
C VAL A 57 -0.86 -19.18 11.17
N ILE A 58 -0.69 -17.87 11.35
CA ILE A 58 -0.04 -17.00 10.37
C ILE A 58 1.33 -16.63 10.95
N ASP A 59 2.40 -16.84 10.18
CA ASP A 59 3.76 -16.50 10.64
C ASP A 59 4.00 -14.98 10.64
N ALA A 60 4.89 -14.53 11.51
CA ALA A 60 5.18 -13.11 11.69
C ALA A 60 5.72 -12.42 10.40
N GLU A 61 6.41 -13.15 9.53
CA GLU A 61 6.96 -12.58 8.29
C GLU A 61 5.88 -12.36 7.23
N THR A 62 4.94 -13.30 7.07
CA THR A 62 3.71 -13.13 6.28
C THR A 62 2.93 -11.91 6.78
N MET A 63 2.71 -11.80 8.09
CA MET A 63 2.00 -10.65 8.69
C MET A 63 2.72 -9.32 8.41
N ARG A 64 4.05 -9.31 8.54
CA ARG A 64 4.88 -8.13 8.28
C ARG A 64 4.84 -7.72 6.81
N ILE A 65 4.92 -8.65 5.86
CA ILE A 65 4.89 -8.39 4.42
C ILE A 65 3.48 -7.95 3.98
N HIS A 66 2.43 -8.66 4.40
CA HIS A 66 1.04 -8.39 4.03
C HIS A 66 0.60 -7.00 4.47
N HIS A 67 0.92 -6.61 5.70
CA HIS A 67 0.66 -5.26 6.21
C HIS A 67 1.63 -4.20 5.66
N SER A 68 2.93 -4.31 5.95
CA SER A 68 3.89 -3.22 5.68
C SER A 68 4.34 -3.09 4.21
N LYS A 69 3.97 -4.03 3.34
CA LYS A 69 4.24 -3.98 1.90
C LYS A 69 2.98 -3.97 1.06
N HIS A 70 2.15 -5.01 1.12
CA HIS A 70 0.98 -5.09 0.23
C HIS A 70 -0.08 -4.04 0.57
N HIS A 71 -0.51 -3.95 1.84
CA HIS A 71 -1.48 -2.93 2.26
C HIS A 71 -0.93 -1.50 2.09
N GLN A 72 0.33 -1.27 2.45
CA GLN A 72 1.02 0.02 2.20
C GLN A 72 1.01 0.40 0.71
N THR A 73 1.30 -0.53 -0.20
CA THR A 73 1.33 -0.26 -1.65
C THR A 73 -0.03 0.20 -2.18
N TYR A 74 -1.14 -0.36 -1.66
CA TYR A 74 -2.48 0.12 -2.01
C TYR A 74 -2.74 1.54 -1.48
N VAL A 75 -2.30 1.86 -0.26
CA VAL A 75 -2.39 3.22 0.32
C VAL A 75 -1.60 4.23 -0.53
N ASP A 76 -0.35 3.91 -0.89
CA ASP A 76 0.53 4.79 -1.65
C ASP A 76 -0.02 5.06 -3.06
N ASN A 77 -0.45 4.01 -3.75
CA ASN A 77 -1.01 4.11 -5.09
C ASN A 77 -2.39 4.80 -5.10
N LEU A 78 -3.22 4.61 -4.07
CA LEU A 78 -4.48 5.34 -3.92
C LEU A 78 -4.22 6.84 -3.74
N ASN A 79 -3.31 7.21 -2.82
CA ASN A 79 -2.93 8.60 -2.61
C ASN A 79 -2.42 9.26 -3.89
N LYS A 80 -1.57 8.55 -4.66
CA LYS A 80 -1.10 9.02 -5.97
C LYS A 80 -2.26 9.25 -6.95
N ALA A 81 -3.13 8.26 -7.12
CA ALA A 81 -4.24 8.34 -8.08
C ALA A 81 -5.28 9.42 -7.69
N VAL A 82 -5.46 9.70 -6.40
CA VAL A 82 -6.30 10.81 -5.90
C VAL A 82 -5.63 12.16 -6.11
N ALA A 83 -4.31 12.27 -5.92
CA ALA A 83 -3.57 13.50 -6.22
C ALA A 83 -3.61 13.88 -7.72
N GLU A 84 -3.74 12.88 -8.61
CA GLU A 84 -3.92 13.08 -10.06
C GLU A 84 -5.35 13.53 -10.44
N ASN A 85 -6.32 13.53 -9.52
CA ASN A 85 -7.69 13.98 -9.76
C ASN A 85 -8.27 14.81 -8.60
N ALA A 86 -8.20 16.14 -8.74
CA ALA A 86 -8.67 17.10 -7.75
C ALA A 86 -10.15 16.94 -7.34
N ALA A 87 -11.01 16.32 -8.15
CA ALA A 87 -12.41 16.05 -7.79
C ALA A 87 -12.56 14.95 -6.72
N LEU A 88 -11.52 14.15 -6.47
CA LEU A 88 -11.49 13.11 -5.45
C LEU A 88 -10.85 13.58 -4.13
N ALA A 89 -10.33 14.81 -4.10
CA ALA A 89 -9.66 15.36 -2.92
C ALA A 89 -10.62 15.48 -1.73
N GLY A 90 -10.28 14.84 -0.61
CA GLY A 90 -11.09 14.85 0.61
C GLY A 90 -12.28 13.87 0.62
N MET A 91 -12.49 13.06 -0.42
CA MET A 91 -13.44 11.94 -0.36
C MET A 91 -12.97 10.88 0.65
N LYS A 92 -13.90 10.23 1.34
CA LYS A 92 -13.57 9.10 2.24
C LYS A 92 -13.30 7.84 1.44
N LEU A 93 -12.60 6.89 2.08
CA LEU A 93 -12.30 5.59 1.46
C LEU A 93 -13.59 4.84 1.10
N GLU A 94 -14.58 4.89 1.99
CA GLU A 94 -15.90 4.29 1.83
C GLU A 94 -16.65 4.91 0.64
N ASP A 95 -16.56 6.23 0.44
CA ASP A 95 -17.22 6.92 -0.67
C ASP A 95 -16.58 6.52 -2.02
N LEU A 96 -15.26 6.36 -2.06
CA LEU A 96 -14.53 5.89 -3.25
C LEU A 96 -14.85 4.42 -3.57
N VAL A 97 -14.97 3.56 -2.57
CA VAL A 97 -15.35 2.14 -2.75
C VAL A 97 -16.81 2.01 -3.18
N ALA A 98 -17.73 2.77 -2.58
CA ALA A 98 -19.15 2.75 -2.92
C ALA A 98 -19.44 3.22 -4.36
N ASN A 99 -18.61 4.12 -4.90
CA ASN A 99 -18.75 4.65 -6.25
C ASN A 99 -17.77 4.01 -7.27
N ALA A 100 -17.10 2.91 -6.91
CA ALA A 100 -15.99 2.36 -7.67
C ALA A 100 -16.30 2.05 -9.15
N GLY A 101 -17.56 1.75 -9.50
CA GLY A 101 -18.02 1.51 -10.87
C GLY A 101 -17.87 2.71 -11.81
N THR A 102 -17.98 3.95 -11.31
CA THR A 102 -17.80 5.20 -12.09
C THR A 102 -16.35 5.71 -12.09
N LEU A 103 -15.50 5.15 -11.23
CA LEU A 103 -14.11 5.56 -11.04
C LEU A 103 -13.14 4.72 -11.88
N SER A 104 -11.95 5.29 -12.12
CA SER A 104 -10.91 4.66 -12.94
C SER A 104 -10.44 3.33 -12.34
N PRO A 105 -9.92 2.39 -13.16
CA PRO A 105 -9.35 1.13 -12.66
C PRO A 105 -8.26 1.33 -11.60
N ALA A 106 -7.46 2.40 -11.72
CA ALA A 106 -6.43 2.73 -10.74
C ALA A 106 -7.04 3.10 -9.36
N ILE A 107 -8.09 3.91 -9.32
CA ILE A 107 -8.78 4.24 -8.06
C ILE A 107 -9.49 3.01 -7.52
N ARG A 108 -10.26 2.31 -8.36
CA ARG A 108 -11.01 1.09 -8.00
C ARG A 108 -10.12 0.04 -7.33
N ASN A 109 -9.01 -0.32 -7.97
CA ASN A 109 -8.14 -1.39 -7.49
C ASN A 109 -7.44 -1.02 -6.17
N ASN A 110 -7.00 0.24 -6.01
CA ASN A 110 -6.26 0.66 -4.82
C ASN A 110 -7.18 1.05 -3.65
N ALA A 111 -8.35 1.64 -3.90
CA ALA A 111 -9.37 1.88 -2.88
C ALA A 111 -9.95 0.56 -2.36
N GLY A 112 -10.31 -0.37 -3.27
CA GLY A 112 -10.74 -1.71 -2.92
C GLY A 112 -9.66 -2.48 -2.14
N GLY A 113 -8.41 -2.46 -2.62
CA GLY A 113 -7.28 -3.08 -1.92
C GLY A 113 -7.07 -2.53 -0.51
N HIS A 114 -7.03 -1.20 -0.34
CA HIS A 114 -6.87 -0.57 0.97
C HIS A 114 -8.05 -0.89 1.91
N TRP A 115 -9.29 -0.82 1.42
CA TRP A 115 -10.48 -1.12 2.22
C TRP A 115 -10.56 -2.60 2.62
N ASN A 116 -10.37 -3.53 1.68
CA ASN A 116 -10.42 -4.98 1.93
C ASN A 116 -9.39 -5.41 2.99
N HIS A 117 -8.17 -4.85 2.96
CA HIS A 117 -7.14 -5.17 3.97
C HIS A 117 -7.46 -4.52 5.32
N THR A 118 -7.88 -3.26 5.36
CA THR A 118 -8.34 -2.59 6.60
C THR A 118 -9.53 -3.33 7.23
N PHE A 119 -10.42 -3.87 6.39
CA PHE A 119 -11.51 -4.72 6.77
C PHE A 119 -11.00 -6.04 7.38
N PHE A 120 -10.09 -6.75 6.69
CA PHE A 120 -9.52 -8.04 7.11
C PHE A 120 -8.84 -7.99 8.48
N TRP A 121 -7.97 -6.98 8.73
CA TRP A 121 -7.32 -6.77 10.04
C TRP A 121 -8.30 -6.47 11.19
N GLN A 122 -9.56 -6.21 10.84
CA GLN A 122 -10.65 -5.95 11.76
C GLN A 122 -11.75 -7.04 11.68
N THR A 123 -11.48 -8.27 11.20
CA THR A 123 -12.52 -9.33 11.19
C THR A 123 -12.10 -10.68 11.78
N MET A 124 -12.42 -10.83 13.06
CA MET A 124 -12.31 -12.04 13.88
C MET A 124 -13.69 -12.27 14.55
N ALA A 125 -14.45 -13.39 14.49
CA ALA A 125 -14.22 -14.79 14.07
C ALA A 125 -15.51 -15.43 13.45
N PRO A 126 -15.76 -16.77 13.41
CA PRO A 126 -16.86 -17.37 12.62
C PRO A 126 -18.27 -17.33 13.27
N ASP A 127 -18.81 -18.47 13.74
CA ASP A 127 -20.26 -18.72 13.84
C ASP A 127 -20.95 -18.06 15.05
N GLY A 128 -20.97 -16.73 15.05
CA GLY A 128 -22.30 -16.13 14.90
C GLY A 128 -22.81 -16.31 13.47
N LYS A 129 -24.12 -16.29 13.26
CA LYS A 129 -24.76 -16.79 12.03
C LYS A 129 -24.55 -15.92 10.79
N LEU A 130 -24.03 -16.52 9.71
CA LEU A 130 -23.55 -15.83 8.51
C LEU A 130 -24.05 -16.45 7.19
N LYS A 131 -23.91 -15.71 6.10
CA LYS A 131 -23.78 -16.29 4.74
C LYS A 131 -22.31 -16.27 4.34
N VAL A 132 -21.82 -17.39 3.84
CA VAL A 132 -20.51 -17.49 3.20
C VAL A 132 -20.68 -17.24 1.69
N THR A 133 -19.79 -16.43 1.12
CA THR A 133 -19.70 -16.17 -0.32
C THR A 133 -18.23 -15.95 -0.69
N SER A 134 -17.91 -16.05 -1.97
CA SER A 134 -16.57 -15.81 -2.51
C SER A 134 -16.68 -14.84 -3.68
N THR A 135 -15.79 -13.85 -3.73
CA THR A 135 -15.75 -12.85 -4.80
C THR A 135 -14.44 -12.96 -5.59
N PRO A 136 -14.47 -12.69 -6.91
CA PRO A 136 -13.25 -12.72 -7.72
C PRO A 136 -12.38 -11.49 -7.44
N ASN A 137 -11.07 -11.67 -7.61
CA ASN A 137 -10.07 -10.60 -7.52
C ASN A 137 -10.12 -9.80 -6.20
N GLN A 138 -10.66 -8.58 -6.23
CA GLN A 138 -10.81 -7.66 -5.09
C GLN A 138 -12.26 -7.18 -4.92
N ASP A 139 -13.20 -7.78 -5.65
CA ASP A 139 -14.63 -7.50 -5.52
C ASP A 139 -15.08 -7.92 -4.11
N ASN A 140 -16.14 -7.29 -3.59
CA ASN A 140 -16.67 -7.66 -2.26
C ASN A 140 -18.21 -7.50 -2.21
N PRO A 141 -18.90 -8.09 -1.21
CA PRO A 141 -20.37 -8.06 -1.11
C PRO A 141 -21.04 -6.67 -0.97
N LEU A 142 -20.28 -5.58 -0.83
CA LEU A 142 -20.84 -4.21 -0.88
C LEU A 142 -20.98 -3.69 -2.33
N MET A 143 -20.26 -4.27 -3.29
CA MET A 143 -20.21 -3.77 -4.66
C MET A 143 -21.50 -4.06 -5.44
N ASP A 144 -21.83 -3.17 -6.37
CA ASP A 144 -23.01 -3.29 -7.24
C ASP A 144 -22.92 -4.47 -8.22
N VAL A 145 -21.71 -4.85 -8.62
CA VAL A 145 -21.40 -6.04 -9.43
C VAL A 145 -21.41 -7.37 -8.67
N ALA A 146 -21.48 -7.35 -7.33
CA ALA A 146 -21.43 -8.58 -6.54
C ALA A 146 -22.71 -9.42 -6.70
N GLU A 147 -22.55 -10.71 -7.03
CA GLU A 147 -23.65 -11.67 -7.13
C GLU A 147 -24.39 -11.85 -5.80
N THR A 148 -23.64 -12.02 -4.70
CA THR A 148 -24.17 -12.03 -3.34
C THR A 148 -23.85 -10.71 -2.65
N LYS A 149 -24.87 -9.86 -2.49
CA LYS A 149 -24.75 -8.58 -1.77
C LYS A 149 -25.07 -8.72 -0.28
N GLY A 150 -24.43 -7.87 0.52
CA GLY A 150 -24.69 -7.72 1.95
C GLY A 150 -23.54 -7.05 2.67
N THR A 151 -23.76 -6.62 3.92
CA THR A 151 -22.68 -6.13 4.77
C THR A 151 -21.74 -7.29 5.11
N PRO A 152 -20.48 -7.29 4.63
CA PRO A 152 -19.54 -8.33 5.02
C PRO A 152 -19.19 -8.08 6.49
N VAL A 153 -19.11 -9.15 7.28
CA VAL A 153 -18.70 -9.04 8.69
C VAL A 153 -17.47 -9.88 9.01
N LEU A 154 -17.15 -10.86 8.17
CA LEU A 154 -15.93 -11.67 8.14
C LEU A 154 -15.46 -11.80 6.68
N GLY A 155 -14.14 -11.85 6.44
CA GLY A 155 -13.54 -12.10 5.12
C GLY A 155 -12.18 -12.79 5.25
N ASN A 156 -11.81 -13.61 4.27
CA ASN A 156 -10.56 -14.36 4.22
C ASN A 156 -9.88 -14.10 2.87
N ASP A 157 -8.62 -13.64 2.88
CA ASP A 157 -7.84 -13.49 1.65
C ASP A 157 -7.24 -14.85 1.24
N VAL A 158 -7.70 -15.36 0.10
CA VAL A 158 -7.25 -16.63 -0.49
C VAL A 158 -6.41 -16.43 -1.76
N TRP A 159 -5.87 -15.24 -1.98
CA TRP A 159 -4.77 -15.03 -2.92
C TRP A 159 -3.51 -15.73 -2.43
N GLU A 160 -2.65 -16.16 -3.35
CA GLU A 160 -1.44 -16.92 -2.99
C GLU A 160 -0.51 -16.11 -2.07
N HIS A 161 -0.41 -14.78 -2.21
CA HIS A 161 0.40 -13.95 -1.31
C HIS A 161 0.01 -14.06 0.17
N ALA A 162 -1.22 -14.47 0.50
CA ALA A 162 -1.69 -14.58 1.88
C ALA A 162 -1.21 -15.86 2.59
N TYR A 163 -0.73 -16.87 1.86
CA TYR A 163 -0.35 -18.17 2.43
C TYR A 163 0.87 -18.87 1.81
N TYR A 164 1.32 -18.48 0.61
CA TYR A 164 2.26 -19.29 -0.18
C TYR A 164 3.66 -19.42 0.46
N LEU A 165 4.12 -18.43 1.23
CA LEU A 165 5.41 -18.53 1.92
C LEU A 165 5.46 -19.74 2.87
N LYS A 166 4.37 -20.00 3.59
CA LYS A 166 4.27 -21.04 4.61
C LYS A 166 3.62 -22.34 4.12
N HIS A 167 2.54 -22.22 3.35
CA HIS A 167 1.72 -23.33 2.89
C HIS A 167 1.96 -23.69 1.41
N GLN A 168 2.68 -22.85 0.65
CA GLN A 168 2.91 -23.03 -0.79
C GLN A 168 1.59 -23.29 -1.53
N ASN A 169 1.47 -24.38 -2.29
CA ASN A 169 0.25 -24.75 -3.00
C ASN A 169 -0.87 -25.30 -2.08
N ARG A 170 -0.62 -25.49 -0.78
CA ARG A 170 -1.55 -26.14 0.17
C ARG A 170 -2.49 -25.12 0.83
N ARG A 171 -3.38 -24.52 0.04
CA ARG A 171 -4.41 -23.59 0.54
C ARG A 171 -5.30 -24.22 1.64
N ALA A 172 -5.52 -25.54 1.59
CA ALA A 172 -6.27 -26.26 2.62
C ALA A 172 -5.64 -26.09 4.01
N ASP A 173 -4.34 -26.37 4.16
CA ASP A 173 -3.59 -26.18 5.41
C ASP A 173 -3.68 -24.75 5.97
N TYR A 174 -3.72 -23.74 5.09
CA TYR A 174 -3.93 -22.35 5.49
C TYR A 174 -5.34 -22.13 6.03
N LEU A 175 -6.36 -22.61 5.32
CA LEU A 175 -7.76 -22.48 5.73
C LEU A 175 -8.06 -23.21 7.05
N ASP A 176 -7.48 -24.40 7.25
CA ASP A 176 -7.63 -25.17 8.49
C ASP A 176 -7.05 -24.42 9.71
N GLY A 177 -5.89 -23.79 9.54
CA GLY A 177 -5.29 -22.94 10.57
C GLY A 177 -6.04 -21.63 10.78
N TRP A 178 -6.43 -20.95 9.70
CA TRP A 178 -6.92 -19.56 9.70
C TRP A 178 -8.09 -19.31 10.68
N TRP A 179 -8.96 -20.29 10.90
CA TRP A 179 -10.06 -20.20 11.87
C TRP A 179 -9.63 -20.03 13.34
N GLN A 180 -8.34 -20.18 13.66
CA GLN A 180 -7.81 -20.05 15.03
C GLN A 180 -7.32 -18.63 15.35
N VAL A 181 -7.00 -17.80 14.35
CA VAL A 181 -6.41 -16.45 14.56
C VAL A 181 -7.45 -15.36 14.73
N VAL A 182 -8.54 -15.77 15.37
CA VAL A 182 -9.80 -15.06 15.39
C VAL A 182 -10.61 -15.40 16.68
N ASP A 183 -10.78 -14.45 17.60
CA ASP A 183 -11.87 -14.47 18.61
C ASP A 183 -13.08 -13.66 18.12
N TRP A 184 -14.30 -14.01 18.52
CA TRP A 184 -15.53 -13.51 17.88
C TRP A 184 -15.77 -11.99 18.02
N GLY A 185 -15.03 -11.26 18.85
CA GLY A 185 -15.35 -9.88 19.26
C GLY A 185 -15.61 -8.86 18.14
N LYS A 186 -14.74 -8.75 17.13
CA LYS A 186 -14.89 -7.70 16.11
C LYS A 186 -15.90 -8.06 15.00
N VAL A 187 -16.03 -9.35 14.65
CA VAL A 187 -17.13 -9.85 13.82
C VAL A 187 -18.45 -9.70 14.56
N SER A 188 -18.49 -9.91 15.88
CA SER A 188 -19.67 -9.64 16.72
C SER A 188 -20.07 -8.18 16.67
N GLU A 189 -19.11 -7.26 16.83
CA GLU A 189 -19.34 -5.81 16.73
C GLU A 189 -19.91 -5.44 15.35
N ARG A 190 -19.31 -5.99 14.28
CA ARG A 190 -19.73 -5.76 12.89
C ARG A 190 -21.09 -6.38 12.58
N TYR A 191 -21.38 -7.56 13.13
CA TYR A 191 -22.68 -8.21 13.04
C TYR A 191 -23.75 -7.42 13.79
N ALA A 192 -23.45 -6.93 15.00
CA ALA A 192 -24.33 -6.07 15.77
C ALA A 192 -24.62 -4.76 15.01
N ALA A 193 -23.60 -4.11 14.45
CA ALA A 193 -23.78 -2.91 13.62
C ALA A 193 -24.61 -3.19 12.35
N ALA A 194 -24.34 -4.30 11.65
CA ALA A 194 -25.05 -4.70 10.43
C ALA A 194 -26.50 -5.15 10.67
N THR A 195 -26.85 -5.54 11.90
CA THR A 195 -28.21 -5.96 12.28
C THR A 195 -29.00 -4.88 13.01
N ALA A 196 -28.34 -3.95 13.70
CA ALA A 196 -28.96 -2.76 14.30
C ALA A 196 -29.38 -1.70 13.26
N ALA A 197 -28.84 -1.77 12.04
CA ALA A 197 -29.19 -0.90 10.92
C ALA A 197 -30.36 -1.44 10.04
N ARG A 198 -31.22 -2.32 10.60
CA ARG A 198 -32.36 -2.94 9.92
C ARG A 198 -33.69 -2.61 10.57
#